data_AF-A0A0X8FMS9-F1
#
_entry.id   AF-A0A0X8FMS9-F1
#
_cell.length_a   1.000
_cell.length_b   1.000
_cell.length_c   1.000
_cell.angle_alpha   90.00
_cell.angle_beta   90.00
_cell.angle_gamma   90.00
#
_symmetry.space_group_name_H-M   'P 1'
#
loop_
_entity.id
_entity.type
_entity.pdbx_description
1 polymer ?
#
loop_
_entity_poly.entity_id
_entity_poly.type
_entity_poly.pdbx_seq_one_letter_code
_entity_poly.pdbx_strand_id
1 'polypeptide(L)' 'MTDDLSGWAQDLVQAHIGQATSYQDQAYLSALLEMVVELDKRYNQAQAQLDGLAWNKQDW' A
#
# COMPACT_ATOMS: atom_id res chain seq x y z
N MET A 1 11.88 -11.25 -3.69
CA MET A 1 11.82 -10.09 -4.61
C MET A 1 10.34 -9.78 -4.77
N THR A 2 9.71 -9.35 -3.66
CA THR A 2 8.32 -8.90 -3.67
C THR A 2 8.38 -7.47 -4.16
N ASP A 3 8.01 -7.31 -5.43
CA ASP A 3 8.02 -6.06 -6.16
C ASP A 3 7.42 -4.93 -5.33
N ASP A 4 8.02 -3.76 -5.50
CA ASP A 4 7.64 -2.46 -4.97
C ASP A 4 6.30 -1.96 -5.56
N LEU A 5 5.31 -2.84 -5.63
CA LEU A 5 3.95 -2.60 -6.12
C LEU A 5 3.26 -1.50 -5.30
N SER A 6 3.58 -1.41 -4.01
CA SER A 6 3.13 -0.34 -3.11
C SER A 6 3.70 1.02 -3.53
N GLY A 7 5.02 1.13 -3.70
CA GLY A 7 5.66 2.38 -4.14
C GLY A 7 5.19 2.79 -5.54
N TRP A 8 5.15 1.84 -6.47
CA TRP A 8 4.64 2.07 -7.82
C TRP A 8 3.19 2.59 -7.85
N ALA A 9 2.29 1.99 -7.07
CA ALA A 9 0.89 2.41 -7.04
C ALA A 9 0.71 3.80 -6.43
N GLN A 10 1.46 4.12 -5.37
CA GLN A 10 1.45 5.45 -4.76
C GLN A 10 1.96 6.52 -5.74
N ASP A 11 3.10 6.26 -6.41
CA ASP A 11 3.67 7.18 -7.39
C ASP A 11 2.73 7.42 -8.58
N LEU A 12 2.04 6.36 -9.04
CA LEU A 12 1.09 6.45 -10.14
C LEU A 12 -0.10 7.35 -9.78
N VAL A 13 -0.71 7.13 -8.60
CA VAL A 13 -1.86 7.93 -8.13
C VAL A 13 -1.43 9.37 -7.88
N GLN A 14 -0.26 9.59 -7.28
CA GLN A 14 0.29 10.93 -7.03
C GLN A 14 0.51 11.71 -8.34
N ALA A 15 1.03 11.05 -9.38
CA ALA A 15 1.19 11.66 -10.70
C ALA A 15 -0.16 12.06 -11.32
N HIS A 16 -1.22 11.26 -11.13
CA HIS A 16 -2.55 11.57 -11.65
C HIS A 16 -3.22 12.71 -10.87
N ILE A 17 -2.98 12.84 -9.56
CA ILE A 17 -3.43 13.99 -8.77
C ILE A 17 -2.86 15.28 -9.36
N GLY A 18 -1.57 15.31 -9.70
CA GLY A 18 -0.90 16.48 -10.28
C GLY A 18 -1.42 16.87 -11.67
N GLN A 19 -2.07 15.94 -12.39
CA GLN A 19 -2.64 16.17 -13.71
C GLN A 19 -4.16 16.48 -13.67
N ALA A 20 -4.83 16.17 -12.56
CA ALA A 20 -6.26 16.42 -12.40
C ALA A 20 -6.55 17.92 -12.27
N THR A 21 -7.46 18.42 -13.10
CA THR A 21 -7.87 19.83 -13.11
C THR A 21 -9.15 20.10 -12.30
N SER A 22 -10.01 19.08 -12.12
CA SER A 22 -11.19 19.18 -11.29
C SER A 22 -10.88 18.91 -9.83
N TYR A 23 -11.45 19.71 -8.94
CA TYR A 23 -11.40 19.47 -7.49
C TYR A 23 -11.96 18.09 -7.11
N GLN A 24 -13.02 17.63 -7.79
CA GLN A 24 -13.64 16.34 -7.49
C GLN A 24 -12.68 15.18 -7.79
N ASP A 25 -11.97 15.27 -8.91
CA ASP A 25 -10.99 14.26 -9.31
C ASP A 25 -9.79 14.27 -8.37
N GLN A 26 -9.30 15.46 -7.99
CA GLN A 26 -8.23 15.59 -7.00
C GLN A 26 -8.63 14.99 -5.65
N ALA A 27 -9.84 15.28 -5.16
CA ALA A 27 -10.34 14.76 -3.90
C ALA A 27 -10.50 13.22 -3.94
N TYR A 28 -11.04 12.69 -5.03
CA TYR A 28 -11.18 11.24 -5.23
C TYR A 28 -9.82 10.55 -5.26
N LEU A 29 -8.87 11.07 -6.04
CA LEU A 29 -7.54 10.49 -6.17
C LEU A 29 -6.74 10.60 -4.85
N SER A 30 -6.95 11.66 -4.08
CA SER A 30 -6.33 11.80 -2.75
C SER A 30 -6.87 10.74 -1.78
N ALA A 31 -8.18 10.52 -1.76
CA ALA A 31 -8.78 9.45 -0.96
C ALA A 31 -8.32 8.05 -1.42
N LEU A 32 -8.14 7.85 -2.73
CA LEU A 32 -7.60 6.61 -3.27
C LEU A 32 -6.17 6.37 -2.78
N LEU A 33 -5.32 7.41 -2.78
CA LEU A 33 -3.94 7.31 -2.30
C LEU A 33 -3.89 6.91 -0.81
N GLU A 34 -4.73 7.51 0.03
CA GLU A 34 -4.84 7.14 1.44
C GLU A 34 -5.22 5.67 1.63
N MET A 35 -6.16 5.17 0.81
CA MET A 35 -6.58 3.78 0.85
C MET A 35 -5.47 2.80 0.42
N VAL A 36 -4.66 3.17 -0.60
CA VAL A 36 -3.52 2.37 -1.03
C VAL A 36 -2.49 2.23 0.09
N VAL A 37 -2.17 3.34 0.77
CA VAL A 37 -1.23 3.34 1.92
C VAL A 37 -1.75 2.48 3.07
N GLU A 38 -3.05 2.56 3.38
CA GLU A 38 -3.65 1.77 4.45
C GLU A 38 -3.68 0.27 4.13
N LEU A 39 -3.97 -0.10 2.87
CA LEU A 39 -3.90 -1.49 2.43
C LEU A 39 -2.50 -2.06 2.53
N ASP A 40 -1.48 -1.29 2.14
CA ASP A 40 -0.08 -1.72 2.24
C ASP A 40 0.34 -1.96 3.70
N LYS A 41 -0.07 -1.09 4.63
CA LYS A 41 0.14 -1.31 6.07
C LYS A 41 -0.47 -2.63 6.53
N ARG A 42 -1.72 -2.91 6.15
CA ARG A 42 -2.42 -4.15 6.52
C ARG A 42 -1.77 -5.38 5.91
N TYR A 43 -1.31 -5.27 4.67
CA TYR A 43 -0.56 -6.34 4.01
C TYR A 43 0.73 -6.66 4.78
N ASN A 44 1.53 -5.65 5.11
CA ASN A 44 2.76 -5.81 5.89
C ASN A 44 2.48 -6.39 7.29
N GLN A 45 1.41 -5.97 7.95
CA GLN A 45 1.00 -6.56 9.23
C GLN A 45 0.60 -8.03 9.10
N ALA A 46 -0.18 -8.38 8.08
CA ALA A 46 -0.58 -9.76 7.82
C ALA A 46 0.62 -10.65 7.50
N GLN A 47 1.56 -10.15 6.70
CA GLN A 47 2.81 -10.85 6.40
C GLN A 47 3.64 -11.09 7.66
N ALA A 48 3.81 -10.07 8.51
CA ALA A 48 4.53 -10.21 9.77
C ALA A 48 3.86 -11.20 10.74
N GLN A 49 2.52 -11.25 10.77
CA GLN A 49 1.78 -12.25 11.55
C GLN A 49 2.00 -13.66 11.02
N LEU A 50 1.97 -13.85 9.70
CA LEU A 50 2.29 -15.13 9.07
C LEU A 50 3.72 -15.56 9.37
N ASP A 51 4.69 -14.65 9.28
CA ASP A 51 6.09 -14.93 9.60
C ASP A 51 6.27 -15.30 11.08
N GLY A 52 5.58 -14.61 11.98
CA GLY A 52 5.56 -14.92 13.42
C GLY A 52 4.90 -16.26 13.76
N LEU A 53 3.90 -16.69 12.98
CA LEU A 53 3.28 -18.02 13.08
C LEU A 53 4.15 -19.11 12.44
N ALA A 54 4.84 -18.78 11.35
CA ALA A 54 5.78 -19.67 10.67
C ALA A 54 7.07 -19.88 11.48
N TRP A 55 7.38 -18.97 12.41
CA TRP A 55 8.48 -19.13 13.36
C TRP A 55 8.11 -20.17 14.43
N ASN A 56 8.21 -21.45 14.06
CA ASN A 56 8.01 -22.57 14.97
C ASN A 56 9.25 -22.73 15.87
N LYS A 57 9.11 -22.41 17.16
CA LYS A 57 10.13 -22.58 18.21
C LYS A 57 10.51 -24.04 18.50
N GLN A 58 10.00 -25.03 17.78
CA GLN A 58 10.27 -26.45 18.05
C GLN A 58 11.51 -27.02 17.34
N ASP A 59 12.12 -26.30 16.40
CA ASP A 59 13.27 -26.77 15.59
C ASP A 59 14.56 -25.93 15.76
N TRP A 60 14.83 -25.37 16.96
CA TRP A 60 16.12 -24.74 17.28
C TRP A 60 16.82 -25.43 18.45
#